data_AF-A0A0C3PT31-F1
#
_entry.id   AF-A0A0C3PT31-F1
#
_cell.length_a   1.000
_cell.length_b   1.000
_cell.length_c   1.000
_cell.angle_alpha   90.00
_cell.angle_beta   90.00
_cell.angle_gamma   90.00
#
_symmetry.space_group_name_H-M   'P 1'
#
loop_
_entity.id
_entity.type
_entity.pdbx_description
1 polymer ?
#
loop_
_entity_poly.entity_id
_entity_poly.type
_entity_poly.pdbx_seq_one_letter_code
_entity_poly.pdbx_strand_id
1 'polypeptide(L)'
;MGPAMSVLPVLGATAATLIAAFRRPAPNPTMVAIGNRPHEEEALKDALQRAKEARELAQRIRDEAQEERRHARERLEALEEASRKAREEAHRMMTEMVEAEKAATKARLEAEAAVREARADAARLAEQAAQERERAREMQEQARKAEEAAKEEAKRAKKIAKEERQKADAARAEAEKAAKTAKEEVKQAMSAKEEIEKRWKEGIQPVVTPTVAELEAAKRRVQYKEGLFHFAVAGVAGSGKSSLINAFRGLRNREAGAAATGVTETTRVFDRYPDPNPQYPLVWYDIPGAGTIKIPDWQYFNAQGLYVFDCIIVLFDNRFTMTDVAILSNCARFNIPAFIVRSKADQHIRNVMREMGHDSDDEDGDLGSHDRLYREARQHFIDETRENIKSNLENANLPDRPVYIVSNDTILSIVQGKAPRKAIDEVELLRDLFNQTLVRRSGASAASTSS
;
A
#
# COMPACT_ATOMS: atom_id res chain seq x y z
N MET A 1 22.44 -95.22 -16.67
CA MET A 1 21.40 -94.38 -17.31
C MET A 1 20.08 -94.55 -16.55
N GLY A 2 19.05 -93.76 -16.89
CA GLY A 2 17.82 -93.54 -16.10
C GLY A 2 16.69 -94.58 -16.22
N PRO A 3 15.49 -94.31 -15.63
CA PRO A 3 14.93 -95.28 -14.67
C PRO A 3 13.37 -95.49 -14.65
N ALA A 4 12.95 -96.47 -13.82
CA ALA A 4 11.75 -96.55 -12.97
C ALA A 4 10.28 -96.69 -13.52
N MET A 5 9.65 -97.84 -13.16
CA MET A 5 8.41 -98.05 -12.32
C MET A 5 7.05 -97.42 -12.77
N SER A 6 5.92 -98.12 -13.05
CA SER A 6 5.10 -99.21 -12.40
C SER A 6 4.04 -98.70 -11.37
N VAL A 7 2.84 -99.28 -11.11
CA VAL A 7 2.25 -100.66 -11.23
C VAL A 7 0.70 -100.63 -11.42
N LEU A 8 0.07 -101.67 -12.04
CA LEU A 8 -1.38 -102.06 -12.12
C LEU A 8 -1.45 -103.57 -12.61
N PRO A 9 -2.59 -104.32 -12.80
CA PRO A 9 -3.88 -104.51 -12.05
C PRO A 9 -4.52 -105.97 -12.09
N VAL A 10 -5.79 -106.14 -11.61
CA VAL A 10 -6.92 -107.00 -12.16
C VAL A 10 -7.21 -108.49 -11.75
N LEU A 11 -8.50 -108.93 -11.88
CA LEU A 11 -9.21 -110.27 -11.75
C LEU A 11 -9.69 -110.74 -10.33
N GLY A 12 -10.83 -111.45 -10.11
CA GLY A 12 -12.06 -111.75 -10.93
C GLY A 12 -13.02 -112.89 -10.41
N ALA A 13 -14.34 -112.82 -10.75
CA ALA A 13 -15.40 -113.90 -10.83
C ALA A 13 -16.06 -114.59 -9.57
N THR A 14 -17.10 -115.46 -9.78
CA THR A 14 -18.12 -115.97 -8.80
C THR A 14 -18.74 -117.38 -9.10
N ALA A 15 -19.18 -118.21 -8.10
CA ALA A 15 -20.19 -119.33 -8.23
C ALA A 15 -20.63 -120.16 -6.94
N ALA A 16 -21.96 -120.35 -6.73
CA ALA A 16 -22.82 -121.55 -6.40
C ALA A 16 -22.75 -122.55 -5.16
N THR A 17 -23.96 -122.82 -4.58
CA THR A 17 -24.65 -124.12 -4.11
C THR A 17 -24.65 -124.79 -2.68
N LEU A 18 -25.87 -125.20 -2.20
CA LEU A 18 -26.30 -126.19 -1.12
C LEU A 18 -26.18 -125.82 0.41
N ILE A 19 -26.73 -126.48 1.49
CA ILE A 19 -27.50 -127.74 1.78
C ILE A 19 -28.41 -127.67 3.09
N ALA A 20 -29.18 -128.72 3.51
CA ALA A 20 -30.14 -128.78 4.68
C ALA A 20 -30.54 -130.27 5.10
N ALA A 21 -31.30 -130.71 6.17
CA ALA A 21 -31.75 -130.30 7.55
C ALA A 21 -32.57 -131.45 8.29
N PHE A 22 -33.41 -131.17 9.34
CA PHE A 22 -34.62 -131.91 9.92
C PHE A 22 -34.65 -132.76 11.28
N ARG A 23 -35.77 -132.61 12.07
CA ARG A 23 -36.51 -133.51 13.08
C ARG A 23 -36.01 -133.97 14.51
N ARG A 24 -36.94 -134.47 15.39
CA ARG A 24 -36.90 -135.01 16.83
C ARG A 24 -38.23 -135.81 17.16
N PRO A 25 -38.72 -136.26 18.39
CA PRO A 25 -38.23 -136.48 19.81
C PRO A 25 -38.79 -137.75 20.63
N ALA A 26 -38.64 -137.83 21.99
CA ALA A 26 -39.44 -138.54 23.08
C ALA A 26 -39.10 -140.05 23.57
N PRO A 27 -39.73 -140.75 24.60
CA PRO A 27 -39.10 -141.22 25.91
C PRO A 27 -39.40 -142.67 26.58
N ASN A 28 -38.54 -143.33 27.46
CA ASN A 28 -38.87 -144.51 28.41
C ASN A 28 -37.77 -145.10 29.48
N PRO A 29 -38.06 -145.95 30.55
CA PRO A 29 -37.13 -146.51 31.64
C PRO A 29 -37.33 -147.97 32.34
N THR A 30 -36.61 -148.37 33.46
CA THR A 30 -36.96 -149.28 34.70
C THR A 30 -36.21 -150.65 35.12
N MET A 31 -35.93 -150.99 36.46
CA MET A 31 -36.00 -152.35 37.26
C MET A 31 -35.07 -152.66 38.55
N VAL A 32 -35.34 -153.69 39.46
CA VAL A 32 -34.69 -154.03 40.85
C VAL A 32 -34.88 -155.49 41.52
N ALA A 33 -33.97 -156.07 42.41
CA ALA A 33 -34.13 -157.18 43.50
C ALA A 33 -32.76 -157.58 44.29
N ILE A 34 -32.42 -158.47 45.33
CA ILE A 34 -32.84 -159.52 46.40
C ILE A 34 -31.81 -159.50 47.65
N GLY A 35 -31.47 -160.34 48.72
CA GLY A 35 -31.68 -161.68 49.47
C GLY A 35 -30.60 -161.86 50.69
N ASN A 36 -30.34 -162.83 51.66
CA ASN A 36 -30.83 -164.14 52.27
C ASN A 36 -30.50 -164.48 53.84
N ARG A 37 -29.84 -165.61 54.35
CA ARG A 37 -30.09 -166.32 55.71
C ARG A 37 -28.92 -167.10 56.54
N PRO A 38 -29.08 -167.59 57.85
CA PRO A 38 -28.06 -168.22 58.82
C PRO A 38 -28.40 -169.52 59.72
N HIS A 39 -27.57 -170.01 60.73
CA HIS A 39 -27.83 -171.20 61.70
C HIS A 39 -27.08 -171.31 63.13
N GLU A 40 -27.81 -171.76 64.20
CA GLU A 40 -27.53 -172.52 65.49
C GLU A 40 -26.56 -172.20 66.69
N GLU A 41 -26.77 -172.87 67.85
CA GLU A 41 -26.52 -172.37 69.24
C GLU A 41 -26.12 -173.43 70.33
N GLU A 42 -24.84 -173.54 70.74
CA GLU A 42 -24.46 -174.06 72.10
C GLU A 42 -23.16 -173.47 72.72
N ALA A 43 -22.51 -172.49 72.08
CA ALA A 43 -21.34 -171.78 72.65
C ALA A 43 -21.71 -170.77 73.77
N LEU A 44 -22.91 -170.89 74.34
CA LEU A 44 -23.61 -169.84 75.08
C LEU A 44 -22.95 -169.45 76.42
N LYS A 45 -22.12 -170.33 76.99
CA LYS A 45 -21.40 -170.08 78.26
C LYS A 45 -20.07 -169.35 78.08
N ASP A 46 -19.37 -169.56 76.97
CA ASP A 46 -18.14 -168.82 76.62
C ASP A 46 -18.45 -167.46 75.98
N ALA A 47 -19.53 -167.38 75.19
CA ALA A 47 -19.97 -166.15 74.55
C ALA A 47 -20.30 -165.04 75.56
N LEU A 48 -20.77 -165.39 76.76
CA LEU A 48 -21.17 -164.45 77.81
C LEU A 48 -19.98 -163.66 78.39
N GLN A 49 -18.77 -164.22 78.34
CA GLN A 49 -17.54 -163.52 78.71
C GLN A 49 -17.20 -162.44 77.67
N ARG A 50 -17.11 -162.84 76.39
CA ARG A 50 -16.80 -161.96 75.24
C ARG A 50 -17.86 -160.88 75.02
N ALA A 51 -19.11 -161.16 75.38
CA ALA A 51 -20.22 -160.21 75.30
C ALA A 51 -20.11 -159.01 76.27
N LYS A 52 -19.25 -159.06 77.30
CA LYS A 52 -18.92 -157.88 78.11
C LYS A 52 -17.89 -156.99 77.41
N GLU A 53 -16.78 -157.57 76.97
CA GLU A 53 -15.68 -156.87 76.29
C GLU A 53 -16.15 -156.18 75.00
N ALA A 54 -16.99 -156.85 74.22
CA ALA A 54 -17.62 -156.28 73.03
C ALA A 54 -18.54 -155.08 73.34
N ARG A 55 -19.10 -155.00 74.55
CA ARG A 55 -20.08 -153.96 74.93
C ARG A 55 -19.42 -152.62 75.24
N GLU A 56 -18.23 -152.64 75.85
CA GLU A 56 -17.43 -151.43 76.14
C GLU A 56 -16.86 -150.82 74.85
N LEU A 57 -16.33 -151.65 73.95
CA LEU A 57 -15.92 -151.23 72.60
C LEU A 57 -17.09 -150.61 71.82
N ALA A 58 -18.27 -151.24 71.88
CA ALA A 58 -19.48 -150.73 71.24
C ALA A 58 -20.12 -149.50 71.93
N GLN A 59 -19.58 -148.99 73.05
CA GLN A 59 -19.94 -147.67 73.58
C GLN A 59 -19.04 -146.58 73.00
N ARG A 60 -17.71 -146.72 73.08
CA ARG A 60 -16.76 -145.69 72.58
C ARG A 60 -17.02 -145.29 71.13
N ILE A 61 -17.23 -146.27 70.25
CA ILE A 61 -17.54 -146.07 68.82
C ILE A 61 -18.87 -145.32 68.60
N ARG A 62 -19.81 -145.37 69.55
CA ARG A 62 -21.09 -144.63 69.47
C ARG A 62 -20.95 -143.18 69.91
N ASP A 63 -20.07 -142.91 70.88
CA ASP A 63 -19.90 -141.57 71.43
C ASP A 63 -19.09 -140.69 70.45
N GLU A 64 -17.98 -141.20 69.90
CA GLU A 64 -17.20 -140.52 68.84
C GLU A 64 -18.07 -140.17 67.61
N ALA A 65 -18.91 -141.12 67.17
CA ALA A 65 -19.80 -140.93 66.02
C ALA A 65 -20.96 -139.93 66.25
N GLN A 66 -21.22 -139.50 67.49
CA GLN A 66 -22.17 -138.42 67.78
C GLN A 66 -21.52 -137.03 67.77
N GLU A 67 -20.27 -136.90 68.19
CA GLU A 67 -19.56 -135.61 68.21
C GLU A 67 -19.25 -135.11 66.79
N GLU A 68 -18.74 -135.98 65.90
CA GLU A 68 -18.49 -135.63 64.50
C GLU A 68 -19.76 -135.10 63.80
N ARG A 69 -20.91 -135.71 64.08
CA ARG A 69 -22.21 -135.33 63.49
C ARG A 69 -22.72 -133.97 63.95
N ARG A 70 -22.34 -133.49 65.14
CA ARG A 70 -22.66 -132.12 65.59
C ARG A 70 -21.82 -131.10 64.84
N HIS A 71 -20.50 -131.25 64.86
CA HIS A 71 -19.58 -130.30 64.22
C HIS A 71 -19.71 -130.24 62.69
N ALA A 72 -20.13 -131.32 62.04
CA ALA A 72 -20.49 -131.30 60.62
C ALA A 72 -21.70 -130.39 60.31
N ARG A 73 -22.68 -130.34 61.22
CA ARG A 73 -23.91 -129.56 61.05
C ARG A 73 -23.70 -128.07 61.31
N GLU A 74 -23.01 -127.73 62.40
CA GLU A 74 -22.72 -126.33 62.80
C GLU A 74 -21.97 -125.57 61.70
N ARG A 75 -21.05 -126.25 60.98
CA ARG A 75 -20.30 -125.67 59.85
C ARG A 75 -21.16 -125.40 58.61
N LEU A 76 -22.22 -126.17 58.39
CA LEU A 76 -23.14 -126.00 57.26
C LEU A 76 -24.05 -124.78 57.48
N GLU A 77 -24.67 -124.71 58.66
CA GLU A 77 -25.60 -123.62 59.01
C GLU A 77 -24.87 -122.24 59.00
N ALA A 78 -23.61 -122.19 59.43
CA ALA A 78 -22.79 -120.97 59.37
C ALA A 78 -22.43 -120.52 57.94
N LEU A 79 -22.26 -121.45 56.99
CA LEU A 79 -21.94 -121.14 55.58
C LEU A 79 -23.14 -120.54 54.84
N GLU A 80 -24.36 -121.01 55.12
CA GLU A 80 -25.58 -120.50 54.49
C GLU A 80 -25.90 -119.06 54.94
N GLU A 81 -25.74 -118.76 56.23
CA GLU A 81 -25.90 -117.39 56.75
C GLU A 81 -24.96 -116.37 56.08
N ALA A 82 -23.68 -116.73 55.94
CA ALA A 82 -22.67 -115.87 55.32
C ALA A 82 -23.00 -115.59 53.84
N SER A 83 -23.43 -116.63 53.10
CA SER A 83 -23.84 -116.51 51.69
C SER A 83 -25.09 -115.64 51.50
N ARG A 84 -26.01 -115.63 52.46
CA ARG A 84 -27.23 -114.79 52.39
C ARG A 84 -26.91 -113.30 52.57
N LYS A 85 -26.14 -112.95 53.61
CA LYS A 85 -25.76 -111.56 53.94
C LYS A 85 -25.03 -110.89 52.76
N ALA A 86 -24.04 -111.58 52.18
CA ALA A 86 -23.28 -111.08 51.02
C ALA A 86 -24.15 -110.80 49.77
N ARG A 87 -25.26 -111.55 49.57
CA ARG A 87 -26.20 -111.30 48.46
C ARG A 87 -27.12 -110.11 48.71
N GLU A 88 -27.57 -109.94 49.96
CA GLU A 88 -28.40 -108.81 50.38
C GLU A 88 -27.65 -107.47 50.24
N GLU A 89 -26.35 -107.44 50.60
CA GLU A 89 -25.48 -106.27 50.46
C GLU A 89 -25.19 -105.93 48.98
N ALA A 90 -24.82 -106.93 48.17
CA ALA A 90 -24.54 -106.73 46.75
C ALA A 90 -25.75 -106.18 45.96
N HIS A 91 -26.96 -106.60 46.31
CA HIS A 91 -28.18 -106.09 45.67
C HIS A 91 -28.41 -104.59 45.98
N ARG A 92 -28.13 -104.13 47.22
CA ARG A 92 -28.29 -102.71 47.58
C ARG A 92 -27.36 -101.80 46.78
N MET A 93 -26.08 -102.16 46.71
CA MET A 93 -25.08 -101.40 45.95
C MET A 93 -25.45 -101.30 44.45
N MET A 94 -25.99 -102.38 43.87
CA MET A 94 -26.43 -102.36 42.48
C MET A 94 -27.64 -101.44 42.24
N THR A 95 -28.60 -101.37 43.17
CA THR A 95 -29.74 -100.44 43.05
C THR A 95 -29.32 -98.97 43.17
N GLU A 96 -28.45 -98.64 44.14
CA GLU A 96 -27.98 -97.27 44.37
C GLU A 96 -27.18 -96.73 43.17
N MET A 97 -26.34 -97.57 42.55
CA MET A 97 -25.57 -97.21 41.35
C MET A 97 -26.47 -96.84 40.15
N VAL A 98 -27.54 -97.61 39.92
CA VAL A 98 -28.48 -97.41 38.79
C VAL A 98 -29.31 -96.15 38.95
N GLU A 99 -29.61 -95.72 40.17
CA GLU A 99 -30.31 -94.44 40.42
C GLU A 99 -29.36 -93.24 40.25
N ALA A 100 -28.11 -93.36 40.71
CA ALA A 100 -27.08 -92.33 40.51
C ALA A 100 -26.79 -92.06 39.02
N GLU A 101 -26.69 -93.11 38.19
CA GLU A 101 -26.45 -92.99 36.74
C GLU A 101 -27.61 -92.26 36.03
N LYS A 102 -28.87 -92.55 36.41
CA LYS A 102 -30.06 -91.86 35.88
C LYS A 102 -30.11 -90.38 36.29
N ALA A 103 -29.68 -90.05 37.50
CA ALA A 103 -29.60 -88.66 37.95
C ALA A 103 -28.52 -87.89 37.16
N ALA A 104 -27.32 -88.46 37.01
CA ALA A 104 -26.20 -87.85 36.30
C ALA A 104 -26.50 -87.62 34.81
N THR A 105 -27.14 -88.59 34.13
CA THR A 105 -27.50 -88.46 32.71
C THR A 105 -28.58 -87.40 32.48
N LYS A 106 -29.57 -87.29 33.37
CA LYS A 106 -30.58 -86.21 33.28
C LYS A 106 -29.94 -84.82 33.42
N ALA A 107 -29.14 -84.60 34.47
CA ALA A 107 -28.52 -83.30 34.74
C ALA A 107 -27.62 -82.81 33.58
N ARG A 108 -26.95 -83.74 32.89
CA ARG A 108 -26.13 -83.44 31.70
C ARG A 108 -26.96 -82.88 30.54
N LEU A 109 -28.13 -83.46 30.27
CA LEU A 109 -29.00 -83.03 29.16
C LEU A 109 -29.60 -81.63 29.41
N GLU A 110 -30.00 -81.35 30.66
CA GLU A 110 -30.53 -80.04 31.06
C GLU A 110 -29.45 -78.94 30.94
N ALA A 111 -28.21 -79.23 31.32
CA ALA A 111 -27.08 -78.31 31.15
C ALA A 111 -26.72 -78.06 29.67
N GLU A 112 -26.76 -79.10 28.81
CA GLU A 112 -26.43 -78.98 27.39
C GLU A 112 -27.48 -78.16 26.61
N ALA A 113 -28.77 -78.25 27.00
CA ALA A 113 -29.83 -77.41 26.47
C ALA A 113 -29.63 -75.91 26.81
N ALA A 114 -29.37 -75.59 28.08
CA ALA A 114 -29.17 -74.20 28.52
C ALA A 114 -27.99 -73.50 27.82
N VAL A 115 -26.87 -74.23 27.60
CA VAL A 115 -25.71 -73.73 26.87
C VAL A 115 -26.03 -73.45 25.39
N ARG A 116 -26.94 -74.21 24.78
CA ARG A 116 -27.36 -74.00 23.38
C ARG A 116 -28.21 -72.73 23.22
N GLU A 117 -29.13 -72.49 24.14
CA GLU A 117 -30.02 -71.31 24.12
C GLU A 117 -29.22 -70.02 24.34
N ALA A 118 -28.38 -69.97 25.38
CA ALA A 118 -27.52 -68.81 25.67
C ALA A 118 -26.57 -68.45 24.50
N ARG A 119 -26.11 -69.45 23.73
CA ARG A 119 -25.30 -69.22 22.52
C ARG A 119 -26.10 -68.61 21.36
N ALA A 120 -27.38 -68.96 21.21
CA ALA A 120 -28.24 -68.38 20.18
C ALA A 120 -28.57 -66.90 20.47
N ASP A 121 -28.78 -66.55 21.73
CA ASP A 121 -29.03 -65.17 22.14
C ASP A 121 -27.79 -64.28 22.04
N ALA A 122 -26.64 -64.79 22.47
CA ALA A 122 -25.36 -64.11 22.29
C ALA A 122 -25.04 -63.83 20.81
N ALA A 123 -25.40 -64.75 19.90
CA ALA A 123 -25.22 -64.55 18.46
C ALA A 123 -26.14 -63.44 17.91
N ARG A 124 -27.43 -63.43 18.27
CA ARG A 124 -28.39 -62.39 17.83
C ARG A 124 -27.99 -60.98 18.31
N LEU A 125 -27.56 -60.86 19.56
CA LEU A 125 -27.06 -59.60 20.12
C LEU A 125 -25.76 -59.13 19.46
N ALA A 126 -24.85 -60.06 19.12
CA ALA A 126 -23.62 -59.73 18.40
C ALA A 126 -23.88 -59.23 16.97
N GLU A 127 -24.86 -59.80 16.27
CA GLU A 127 -25.25 -59.37 14.92
C GLU A 127 -25.88 -57.97 14.92
N GLN A 128 -26.80 -57.69 15.85
CA GLN A 128 -27.37 -56.35 16.03
C GLN A 128 -26.30 -55.31 16.36
N ALA A 129 -25.40 -55.62 17.30
CA ALA A 129 -24.28 -54.74 17.65
C ALA A 129 -23.28 -54.55 16.49
N ALA A 130 -23.18 -55.49 15.55
CA ALA A 130 -22.37 -55.31 14.34
C ALA A 130 -23.02 -54.32 13.37
N GLN A 131 -24.33 -54.44 13.09
CA GLN A 131 -25.06 -53.53 12.20
C GLN A 131 -25.10 -52.09 12.74
N GLU A 132 -25.24 -51.90 14.07
CA GLU A 132 -25.16 -50.57 14.68
C GLU A 132 -23.75 -49.96 14.56
N ARG A 133 -22.69 -50.76 14.73
CA ARG A 133 -21.30 -50.33 14.54
C ARG A 133 -20.98 -49.98 13.09
N GLU A 134 -21.60 -50.66 12.13
CA GLU A 134 -21.46 -50.36 10.70
C GLU A 134 -22.09 -49.01 10.36
N ARG A 135 -23.36 -48.80 10.71
CA ARG A 135 -24.05 -47.49 10.54
C ARG A 135 -23.33 -46.36 11.27
N ALA A 136 -22.79 -46.61 12.46
CA ALA A 136 -21.99 -45.63 13.20
C ALA A 136 -20.68 -45.25 12.47
N ARG A 137 -20.03 -46.21 11.80
CA ARG A 137 -18.84 -45.96 10.97
C ARG A 137 -19.19 -45.15 9.72
N GLU A 138 -20.26 -45.48 9.01
CA GLU A 138 -20.72 -44.72 7.84
C GLU A 138 -21.03 -43.26 8.21
N MET A 139 -21.76 -43.05 9.31
CA MET A 139 -22.06 -41.73 9.87
C MET A 139 -20.77 -40.97 10.24
N GLN A 140 -19.80 -41.62 10.88
CA GLN A 140 -18.51 -41.01 11.20
C GLN A 140 -17.70 -40.66 9.95
N GLU A 141 -17.70 -41.50 8.91
CA GLU A 141 -16.96 -41.24 7.67
C GLU A 141 -17.59 -40.10 6.86
N GLN A 142 -18.93 -40.04 6.79
CA GLN A 142 -19.63 -38.90 6.18
C GLN A 142 -19.39 -37.61 6.98
N ALA A 143 -19.45 -37.66 8.32
CA ALA A 143 -19.14 -36.51 9.17
C ALA A 143 -17.70 -36.02 8.96
N ARG A 144 -16.71 -36.93 8.88
CA ARG A 144 -15.30 -36.58 8.63
C ARG A 144 -15.10 -35.95 7.25
N LYS A 145 -15.74 -36.48 6.20
CA LYS A 145 -15.70 -35.90 4.84
C LYS A 145 -16.35 -34.52 4.78
N ALA A 146 -17.48 -34.32 5.47
CA ALA A 146 -18.13 -33.03 5.58
C ALA A 146 -17.27 -32.01 6.36
N GLU A 147 -16.61 -32.44 7.45
CA GLU A 147 -15.70 -31.60 8.22
C GLU A 147 -14.44 -31.22 7.42
N GLU A 148 -13.85 -32.16 6.67
CA GLU A 148 -12.73 -31.93 5.76
C GLU A 148 -13.12 -30.93 4.64
N ALA A 149 -14.29 -31.10 4.02
CA ALA A 149 -14.80 -30.18 3.01
C ALA A 149 -15.04 -28.76 3.59
N ALA A 150 -15.73 -28.65 4.73
CA ALA A 150 -15.97 -27.38 5.40
C ALA A 150 -14.66 -26.69 5.85
N LYS A 151 -13.64 -27.47 6.27
CA LYS A 151 -12.30 -26.95 6.57
C LYS A 151 -11.61 -26.38 5.32
N GLU A 152 -11.73 -27.03 4.16
CA GLU A 152 -11.17 -26.51 2.90
C GLU A 152 -11.92 -25.29 2.36
N GLU A 153 -13.25 -25.25 2.43
CA GLU A 153 -14.00 -24.03 2.10
C GLU A 153 -13.66 -22.88 3.04
N ALA A 154 -13.58 -23.13 4.36
CA ALA A 154 -13.17 -22.12 5.32
C ALA A 154 -11.73 -21.62 5.09
N LYS A 155 -10.80 -22.47 4.62
CA LYS A 155 -9.46 -22.04 4.18
C LYS A 155 -9.52 -21.18 2.92
N ARG A 156 -10.31 -21.57 1.91
CA ARG A 156 -10.48 -20.82 0.64
C ARG A 156 -11.09 -19.44 0.89
N ALA A 157 -12.18 -19.37 1.66
CA ALA A 157 -12.83 -18.13 2.05
C ALA A 157 -11.88 -17.20 2.85
N LYS A 158 -11.13 -17.76 3.83
CA LYS A 158 -10.12 -16.99 4.58
C LYS A 158 -8.96 -16.50 3.69
N LYS A 159 -8.58 -17.25 2.65
CA LYS A 159 -7.55 -16.81 1.69
C LYS A 159 -8.06 -15.65 0.83
N ILE A 160 -9.25 -15.78 0.24
CA ILE A 160 -9.89 -14.72 -0.57
C ILE A 160 -10.06 -13.44 0.26
N ALA A 161 -10.67 -13.53 1.45
CA ALA A 161 -10.87 -12.38 2.33
C ALA A 161 -9.56 -11.73 2.80
N LYS A 162 -8.46 -12.50 2.92
CA LYS A 162 -7.12 -11.97 3.20
C LYS A 162 -6.54 -11.23 1.99
N GLU A 163 -6.67 -11.77 0.78
CA GLU A 163 -6.17 -11.17 -0.45
C GLU A 163 -6.95 -9.89 -0.83
N GLU A 164 -8.28 -9.88 -0.66
CA GLU A 164 -9.11 -8.70 -0.82
C GLU A 164 -8.76 -7.61 0.19
N ARG A 165 -8.60 -7.98 1.48
CA ARG A 165 -8.14 -7.05 2.51
C ARG A 165 -6.75 -6.49 2.20
N GLN A 166 -5.80 -7.32 1.77
CA GLN A 166 -4.46 -6.85 1.39
C GLN A 166 -4.49 -5.89 0.20
N LYS A 167 -5.37 -6.10 -0.79
CA LYS A 167 -5.59 -5.14 -1.89
C LYS A 167 -6.21 -3.83 -1.40
N ALA A 168 -7.21 -3.89 -0.50
CA ALA A 168 -7.84 -2.71 0.06
C ALA A 168 -6.89 -1.88 0.96
N ASP A 169 -6.09 -2.56 1.80
CA ASP A 169 -5.09 -1.93 2.66
C ASP A 169 -3.95 -1.32 1.81
N ALA A 170 -3.53 -1.97 0.73
CA ALA A 170 -2.54 -1.43 -0.23
C ALA A 170 -3.07 -0.19 -0.97
N ALA A 171 -4.29 -0.25 -1.53
CA ALA A 171 -4.90 0.87 -2.24
C ALA A 171 -5.13 2.08 -1.30
N ARG A 172 -5.46 1.84 -0.02
CA ARG A 172 -5.52 2.89 1.00
C ARG A 172 -4.15 3.52 1.27
N ALA A 173 -3.10 2.71 1.42
CA ALA A 173 -1.74 3.21 1.64
C ALA A 173 -1.19 4.00 0.44
N GLU A 174 -1.57 3.64 -0.79
CA GLU A 174 -1.23 4.37 -2.01
C GLU A 174 -2.00 5.71 -2.10
N ALA A 175 -3.32 5.69 -1.85
CA ALA A 175 -4.13 6.91 -1.79
C ALA A 175 -3.67 7.86 -0.67
N GLU A 176 -3.23 7.35 0.50
CA GLU A 176 -2.69 8.18 1.58
C GLU A 176 -1.34 8.82 1.21
N LYS A 177 -0.48 8.11 0.46
CA LYS A 177 0.77 8.68 -0.08
C LYS A 177 0.48 9.80 -1.08
N ALA A 178 -0.42 9.56 -2.04
CA ALA A 178 -0.84 10.58 -3.01
C ALA A 178 -1.49 11.80 -2.33
N ALA A 179 -2.29 11.57 -1.28
CA ALA A 179 -2.89 12.64 -0.49
C ALA A 179 -1.87 13.39 0.39
N LYS A 180 -0.72 12.80 0.73
CA LYS A 180 0.39 13.47 1.43
C LYS A 180 1.20 14.34 0.47
N THR A 181 1.65 13.79 -0.67
CA THR A 181 2.40 14.56 -1.68
C THR A 181 1.58 15.74 -2.20
N ALA A 182 0.30 15.55 -2.52
CA ALA A 182 -0.57 16.65 -2.94
C ALA A 182 -0.77 17.73 -1.84
N LYS A 183 -0.79 17.35 -0.56
CA LYS A 183 -0.83 18.32 0.56
C LYS A 183 0.49 19.05 0.74
N GLU A 184 1.62 18.40 0.47
CA GLU A 184 2.95 18.99 0.54
C GLU A 184 3.18 19.96 -0.62
N GLU A 185 2.76 19.61 -1.84
CA GLU A 185 2.72 20.52 -3.00
C GLU A 185 1.81 21.72 -2.76
N VAL A 186 0.58 21.52 -2.26
CA VAL A 186 -0.33 22.63 -1.90
C VAL A 186 0.27 23.49 -0.80
N LYS A 187 0.92 22.91 0.21
CA LYS A 187 1.60 23.67 1.27
C LYS A 187 2.77 24.48 0.73
N GLN A 188 3.58 23.93 -0.17
CA GLN A 188 4.68 24.67 -0.84
C GLN A 188 4.14 25.81 -1.72
N ALA A 189 3.06 25.56 -2.47
CA ALA A 189 2.41 26.59 -3.27
C ALA A 189 1.77 27.71 -2.42
N MET A 190 1.22 27.37 -1.24
CA MET A 190 0.71 28.34 -0.28
C MET A 190 1.85 29.14 0.36
N SER A 191 2.92 28.49 0.86
CA SER A 191 4.05 29.21 1.45
C SER A 191 4.80 30.07 0.43
N ALA A 192 4.90 29.65 -0.84
CA ALA A 192 5.45 30.48 -1.91
C ALA A 192 4.58 31.71 -2.19
N LYS A 193 3.24 31.58 -2.18
CA LYS A 193 2.33 32.73 -2.29
C LYS A 193 2.40 33.66 -1.08
N GLU A 194 2.44 33.10 0.13
CA GLU A 194 2.58 33.86 1.37
C GLU A 194 3.92 34.58 1.44
N GLU A 195 5.02 33.99 0.96
CA GLU A 195 6.31 34.68 0.80
C GLU A 195 6.24 35.80 -0.25
N ILE A 196 5.59 35.59 -1.40
CA ILE A 196 5.41 36.64 -2.41
C ILE A 196 4.57 37.80 -1.85
N GLU A 197 3.47 37.51 -1.15
CA GLU A 197 2.67 38.53 -0.46
C GLU A 197 3.41 39.23 0.68
N LYS A 198 4.27 38.50 1.42
CA LYS A 198 5.07 39.07 2.51
C LYS A 198 6.17 39.97 1.96
N ARG A 199 6.87 39.55 0.90
CA ARG A 199 7.83 40.39 0.15
C ARG A 199 7.17 41.62 -0.47
N TRP A 200 5.92 41.49 -0.97
CA TRP A 200 5.10 42.63 -1.43
C TRP A 200 4.80 43.60 -0.28
N LYS A 201 4.34 43.10 0.88
CA LYS A 201 4.07 43.91 2.09
C LYS A 201 5.35 44.54 2.68
N GLU A 202 6.50 43.89 2.52
CA GLU A 202 7.84 44.35 2.91
C GLU A 202 8.50 45.27 1.85
N GLY A 203 7.78 45.64 0.79
CA GLY A 203 8.24 46.59 -0.24
C GLY A 203 9.28 46.04 -1.23
N ILE A 204 9.63 44.75 -1.14
CA ILE A 204 10.58 44.09 -2.05
C ILE A 204 9.86 43.79 -3.37
N GLN A 205 9.84 44.80 -4.24
CA GLN A 205 9.23 44.75 -5.58
C GLN A 205 9.81 43.56 -6.38
N PRO A 206 8.99 42.59 -6.82
CA PRO A 206 9.50 41.39 -7.46
C PRO A 206 10.17 41.74 -8.80
N VAL A 207 11.33 41.14 -9.05
CA VAL A 207 12.09 41.32 -10.30
C VAL A 207 11.41 40.51 -11.41
N VAL A 208 10.37 41.11 -12.00
CA VAL A 208 9.69 40.55 -13.17
C VAL A 208 10.56 40.80 -14.39
N THR A 209 11.32 39.79 -14.81
CA THR A 209 11.92 39.75 -16.15
C THR A 209 10.83 39.39 -17.17
N PRO A 210 10.68 40.16 -18.27
CA PRO A 210 9.66 39.87 -19.28
C PRO A 210 10.01 38.58 -20.04
N THR A 211 8.99 37.80 -20.38
CA THR A 211 9.13 36.61 -21.23
C THR A 211 9.39 36.98 -22.68
N VAL A 212 9.91 36.04 -23.48
CA VAL A 212 10.17 36.24 -24.92
C VAL A 212 8.89 36.63 -25.68
N ALA A 213 7.74 36.07 -25.31
CA ALA A 213 6.44 36.40 -25.90
C ALA A 213 6.01 37.85 -25.61
N GLU A 214 6.25 38.35 -24.39
CA GLU A 214 6.01 39.73 -24.01
C GLU A 214 6.99 40.68 -24.72
N LEU A 215 8.27 40.29 -24.85
CA LEU A 215 9.29 41.04 -25.58
C LEU A 215 8.88 41.27 -27.05
N GLU A 216 8.42 40.22 -27.73
CA GLU A 216 7.89 40.36 -29.09
C GLU A 216 6.60 41.20 -29.13
N ALA A 217 5.68 41.01 -28.18
CA ALA A 217 4.43 41.78 -28.13
C ALA A 217 4.71 43.28 -27.93
N ALA A 218 5.67 43.64 -27.09
CA ALA A 218 6.15 45.01 -26.91
C ALA A 218 6.83 45.54 -28.19
N LYS A 219 7.74 44.77 -28.82
CA LYS A 219 8.35 45.14 -30.12
C LYS A 219 7.29 45.41 -31.20
N ARG A 220 6.26 44.55 -31.31
CA ARG A 220 5.12 44.73 -32.21
C ARG A 220 4.33 46.01 -31.88
N ARG A 221 4.02 46.24 -30.60
CA ARG A 221 3.28 47.43 -30.12
C ARG A 221 3.99 48.75 -30.43
N VAL A 222 5.32 48.82 -30.27
CA VAL A 222 6.11 50.04 -30.56
C VAL A 222 6.59 50.12 -32.02
N GLN A 223 6.15 49.20 -32.87
CA GLN A 223 6.60 49.08 -34.27
C GLN A 223 8.13 49.07 -34.41
N TYR A 224 8.83 48.34 -33.55
CA TYR A 224 10.30 48.27 -33.54
C TYR A 224 10.86 47.94 -34.94
N LYS A 225 11.97 48.57 -35.32
CA LYS A 225 12.63 48.34 -36.63
C LYS A 225 14.13 48.26 -36.42
N GLU A 226 14.69 47.10 -36.72
CA GLU A 226 16.13 46.85 -36.61
C GLU A 226 16.94 47.80 -37.52
N GLY A 227 18.15 48.13 -37.09
CA GLY A 227 19.00 49.15 -37.74
C GLY A 227 18.72 50.60 -37.34
N LEU A 228 17.67 50.87 -36.56
CA LEU A 228 17.40 52.17 -35.95
C LEU A 228 17.78 52.16 -34.46
N PHE A 229 18.05 53.33 -33.88
CA PHE A 229 18.28 53.52 -32.45
C PHE A 229 17.03 54.15 -31.81
N HIS A 230 16.47 53.48 -30.80
CA HIS A 230 15.16 53.79 -30.23
C HIS A 230 15.28 54.50 -28.88
N PHE A 231 14.98 55.81 -28.85
CA PHE A 231 14.92 56.64 -27.64
C PHE A 231 13.49 56.72 -27.09
N ALA A 232 13.28 56.34 -25.84
CA ALA A 232 12.02 56.57 -25.13
C ALA A 232 12.10 57.77 -24.19
N VAL A 233 11.12 58.68 -24.24
CA VAL A 233 10.97 59.78 -23.27
C VAL A 233 9.82 59.44 -22.33
N ALA A 234 10.14 59.12 -21.08
CA ALA A 234 9.20 58.75 -20.03
C ALA A 234 9.15 59.83 -18.94
N GLY A 235 8.05 59.86 -18.17
CA GLY A 235 7.84 60.83 -17.10
C GLY A 235 6.37 61.25 -16.95
N VAL A 236 6.09 62.12 -16.00
CA VAL A 236 4.73 62.54 -15.61
C VAL A 236 3.98 63.22 -16.77
N ALA A 237 2.64 63.20 -16.75
CA ALA A 237 1.83 63.99 -17.68
C ALA A 237 2.10 65.50 -17.45
N GLY A 238 2.19 66.28 -18.53
CA GLY A 238 2.49 67.72 -18.43
C GLY A 238 3.98 68.09 -18.24
N SER A 239 4.91 67.15 -18.01
CA SER A 239 6.35 67.46 -17.88
C SER A 239 7.02 67.93 -19.19
N GLY A 240 6.30 67.90 -20.32
CA GLY A 240 6.77 68.48 -21.59
C GLY A 240 7.48 67.51 -22.53
N LYS A 241 7.32 66.19 -22.35
CA LYS A 241 7.90 65.11 -23.18
C LYS A 241 7.79 65.38 -24.68
N SER A 242 6.57 65.65 -25.17
CA SER A 242 6.28 65.92 -26.58
C SER A 242 7.01 67.15 -27.10
N SER A 243 7.12 68.20 -26.27
CA SER A 243 7.90 69.41 -26.57
C SER A 243 9.40 69.14 -26.67
N LEU A 244 9.93 68.27 -25.81
CA LEU A 244 11.34 67.86 -25.83
C LEU A 244 11.66 67.02 -27.07
N ILE A 245 10.76 66.09 -27.44
CA ILE A 245 10.86 65.30 -28.69
C ILE A 245 10.85 66.21 -29.92
N ASN A 246 10.03 67.26 -29.92
CA ASN A 246 10.03 68.26 -30.98
C ASN A 246 11.36 69.03 -31.04
N ALA A 247 11.86 69.50 -29.90
CA ALA A 247 13.13 70.22 -29.82
C ALA A 247 14.32 69.37 -30.29
N PHE A 248 14.41 68.09 -29.90
CA PHE A 248 15.44 67.16 -30.40
C PHE A 248 15.35 66.94 -31.93
N ARG A 249 14.13 66.91 -32.48
CA ARG A 249 13.89 66.81 -33.94
C ARG A 249 14.02 68.15 -34.67
N GLY A 250 14.39 69.24 -33.98
CA GLY A 250 14.54 70.58 -34.56
C GLY A 250 13.23 71.28 -34.93
N LEU A 251 12.08 70.74 -34.52
CA LEU A 251 10.73 71.20 -34.85
C LEU A 251 10.11 72.05 -33.72
N ARG A 252 9.20 72.94 -34.09
CA ARG A 252 8.33 73.67 -33.14
C ARG A 252 7.02 72.91 -32.91
N ASN A 253 6.44 73.08 -31.72
CA ASN A 253 5.20 72.42 -31.26
C ASN A 253 3.92 72.69 -32.09
N ARG A 254 3.99 73.48 -33.16
CA ARG A 254 2.88 73.77 -34.09
C ARG A 254 3.23 73.52 -35.56
N GLU A 255 4.38 72.91 -35.83
CA GLU A 255 4.81 72.56 -37.20
C GLU A 255 4.25 71.18 -37.63
N ALA A 256 4.16 70.96 -38.94
CA ALA A 256 3.65 69.71 -39.48
C ALA A 256 4.57 68.53 -39.12
N GLY A 257 4.01 67.46 -38.53
CA GLY A 257 4.80 66.31 -38.05
C GLY A 257 5.47 66.51 -36.69
N ALA A 258 5.18 67.60 -35.98
CA ALA A 258 5.49 67.74 -34.56
C ALA A 258 4.56 66.85 -33.68
N ALA A 259 5.09 66.40 -32.55
CA ALA A 259 4.33 65.74 -31.50
C ALA A 259 3.34 66.71 -30.84
N ALA A 260 2.09 66.27 -30.67
CA ALA A 260 1.00 67.12 -30.19
C ALA A 260 1.16 67.47 -28.71
N THR A 261 1.41 68.75 -28.41
CA THR A 261 1.59 69.23 -27.02
C THR A 261 0.26 69.63 -26.38
N GLY A 262 -0.09 69.01 -25.26
CA GLY A 262 -1.28 69.33 -24.47
C GLY A 262 -1.01 69.32 -22.96
N VAL A 263 -1.89 69.97 -22.18
CA VAL A 263 -1.90 69.88 -20.71
C VAL A 263 -2.65 68.61 -20.26
N THR A 264 -3.75 68.30 -20.94
CA THR A 264 -4.44 67.01 -20.86
C THR A 264 -3.63 65.93 -21.59
N GLU A 265 -3.67 64.69 -21.10
CA GLU A 265 -2.98 63.56 -21.75
C GLU A 265 -3.61 63.20 -23.11
N THR A 266 -2.91 63.56 -24.18
CA THR A 266 -3.30 63.31 -25.58
C THR A 266 -2.90 61.93 -26.09
N THR A 267 -1.83 61.35 -25.54
CA THR A 267 -1.20 60.11 -26.01
C THR A 267 -1.67 58.91 -25.18
N ARG A 268 -2.58 58.09 -25.73
CA ARG A 268 -3.07 56.83 -25.12
C ARG A 268 -2.37 55.57 -25.66
N VAL A 269 -1.56 55.73 -26.70
CA VAL A 269 -0.79 54.68 -27.39
C VAL A 269 0.55 55.30 -27.76
N PHE A 270 1.63 54.52 -27.78
CA PHE A 270 2.99 54.99 -28.08
C PHE A 270 3.04 55.76 -29.41
N ASP A 271 3.28 57.07 -29.33
CA ASP A 271 3.50 57.87 -30.53
C ASP A 271 4.96 57.77 -30.95
N ARG A 272 5.18 57.39 -32.21
CA ARG A 272 6.50 57.16 -32.80
C ARG A 272 6.89 58.32 -33.72
N TYR A 273 8.00 58.97 -33.40
CA TYR A 273 8.53 60.12 -34.14
C TYR A 273 9.94 59.83 -34.67
N PRO A 274 10.08 59.37 -35.93
CA PRO A 274 11.38 59.31 -36.59
C PRO A 274 12.05 60.68 -36.65
N ASP A 275 13.38 60.68 -36.65
CA ASP A 275 14.17 61.88 -36.94
C ASP A 275 13.90 62.39 -38.37
N PRO A 276 13.77 63.71 -38.60
CA PRO A 276 13.58 64.24 -39.95
C PRO A 276 14.83 64.17 -40.83
N ASN A 277 16.04 63.93 -40.28
CA ASN A 277 17.26 63.77 -41.08
C ASN A 277 17.56 62.28 -41.36
N PRO A 278 17.55 61.80 -42.62
CA PRO A 278 17.86 60.41 -42.96
C PRO A 278 19.27 59.93 -42.56
N GLN A 279 20.21 60.85 -42.31
CA GLN A 279 21.56 60.52 -41.82
C GLN A 279 21.58 60.09 -40.35
N TYR A 280 20.51 60.40 -39.60
CA TYR A 280 20.30 60.02 -38.22
C TYR A 280 19.21 58.95 -38.13
N PRO A 281 19.56 57.64 -38.17
CA PRO A 281 18.62 56.54 -37.95
C PRO A 281 18.18 56.45 -36.48
N LEU A 282 17.55 57.51 -35.98
CA LEU A 282 17.06 57.68 -34.63
C LEU A 282 15.53 57.72 -34.64
N VAL A 283 14.91 57.16 -33.61
CA VAL A 283 13.45 57.18 -33.43
C VAL A 283 13.13 57.55 -32.00
N TRP A 284 12.36 58.63 -31.86
CA TRP A 284 11.88 59.14 -30.58
C TRP A 284 10.49 58.59 -30.29
N TYR A 285 10.23 58.23 -29.03
CA TYR A 285 8.95 57.70 -28.57
C TYR A 285 8.45 58.50 -27.37
N ASP A 286 7.21 59.01 -27.47
CA ASP A 286 6.53 59.62 -26.32
C ASP A 286 5.81 58.51 -25.53
N ILE A 287 6.19 58.33 -24.27
CA ILE A 287 5.66 57.28 -23.41
C ILE A 287 4.52 57.87 -22.55
N PRO A 288 3.31 57.28 -22.54
CA PRO A 288 2.18 57.80 -21.76
C PRO A 288 2.52 57.96 -20.27
N GLY A 289 1.91 58.96 -19.63
CA GLY A 289 2.26 59.40 -18.28
C GLY A 289 2.08 58.31 -17.22
N ALA A 290 3.01 58.24 -16.27
CA ALA A 290 2.92 57.30 -15.16
C ALA A 290 1.71 57.56 -14.25
N GLY A 291 1.46 58.82 -13.90
CA GLY A 291 0.48 59.20 -12.87
C GLY A 291 -1.00 59.14 -13.27
N THR A 292 -1.35 58.71 -14.49
CA THR A 292 -2.74 58.70 -15.00
C THR A 292 -3.35 57.30 -15.12
N ILE A 293 -2.53 56.24 -15.05
CA ILE A 293 -2.96 54.85 -15.22
C ILE A 293 -2.94 54.14 -13.85
N LYS A 294 -3.92 53.25 -13.59
CA LYS A 294 -3.98 52.43 -12.34
C LYS A 294 -2.95 51.28 -12.31
N ILE A 295 -1.72 51.54 -12.76
CA ILE A 295 -0.61 50.58 -12.78
C ILE A 295 0.37 51.01 -11.67
N PRO A 296 0.77 50.11 -10.75
CA PRO A 296 1.80 50.42 -9.76
C PRO A 296 3.12 50.86 -10.42
N ASP A 297 3.81 51.83 -9.83
CA ASP A 297 5.08 52.41 -10.30
C ASP A 297 6.11 51.37 -10.75
N TRP A 298 6.22 50.27 -10.00
CA TRP A 298 7.15 49.17 -10.26
C TRP A 298 6.74 48.28 -11.46
N GLN A 299 5.46 48.25 -11.80
CA GLN A 299 4.94 47.56 -12.99
C GLN A 299 4.98 48.45 -14.24
N TYR A 300 4.94 49.78 -14.10
CA TYR A 300 4.89 50.73 -15.22
C TYR A 300 6.00 50.47 -16.26
N PHE A 301 7.24 50.22 -15.83
CA PHE A 301 8.36 49.92 -16.73
C PHE A 301 8.08 48.72 -17.65
N ASN A 302 7.57 47.62 -17.10
CA ASN A 302 7.25 46.41 -17.87
C ASN A 302 5.94 46.53 -18.66
N ALA A 303 4.91 47.16 -18.09
CA ALA A 303 3.62 47.38 -18.74
C ALA A 303 3.75 48.29 -19.97
N GLN A 304 4.58 49.34 -19.88
CA GLN A 304 4.95 50.16 -21.03
C GLN A 304 6.04 49.52 -21.91
N GLY A 305 6.59 48.38 -21.50
CA GLY A 305 7.56 47.61 -22.28
C GLY A 305 8.88 48.36 -22.48
N LEU A 306 9.30 49.17 -21.51
CA LEU A 306 10.46 50.06 -21.65
C LEU A 306 11.77 49.32 -21.93
N TYR A 307 11.83 48.02 -21.62
CA TYR A 307 12.93 47.11 -21.98
C TYR A 307 13.19 46.95 -23.49
N VAL A 308 12.31 47.42 -24.40
CA VAL A 308 12.54 47.36 -25.85
C VAL A 308 13.36 48.53 -26.42
N PHE A 309 13.59 49.58 -25.62
CA PHE A 309 14.27 50.79 -26.07
C PHE A 309 15.78 50.73 -25.79
N ASP A 310 16.56 51.39 -26.64
CA ASP A 310 18.02 51.36 -26.56
C ASP A 310 18.58 52.39 -25.56
N CYS A 311 17.79 53.42 -25.27
CA CYS A 311 18.06 54.45 -24.28
C CYS A 311 16.74 55.08 -23.78
N ILE A 312 16.71 55.45 -22.50
CA ILE A 312 15.53 56.05 -21.84
C ILE A 312 15.89 57.44 -21.30
N ILE A 313 15.03 58.42 -21.53
CA ILE A 313 15.12 59.77 -20.96
C ILE A 313 13.99 59.89 -19.94
N VAL A 314 14.33 60.13 -18.68
CA VAL A 314 13.40 60.30 -17.56
C VAL A 314 13.21 61.80 -17.31
N LEU A 315 12.05 62.32 -17.69
CA LEU A 315 11.76 63.74 -17.79
C LEU A 315 10.75 64.22 -16.74
N PHE A 316 11.26 64.99 -15.79
CA PHE A 316 10.47 65.69 -14.77
C PHE A 316 10.56 67.21 -14.95
N ASP A 317 9.68 67.95 -14.28
CA ASP A 317 9.68 69.42 -14.24
C ASP A 317 9.83 69.93 -12.79
N ASN A 318 8.85 69.63 -11.95
CA ASN A 318 8.74 70.19 -10.61
C ASN A 318 9.27 69.23 -9.53
N ARG A 319 8.77 67.99 -9.51
CA ARG A 319 9.12 66.98 -8.49
C ARG A 319 9.54 65.68 -9.15
N PHE A 320 10.57 65.06 -8.58
CA PHE A 320 11.00 63.70 -8.89
C PHE A 320 10.10 62.71 -8.14
N THR A 321 9.58 61.69 -8.83
CA THR A 321 8.54 60.80 -8.29
C THR A 321 9.08 59.40 -8.00
N MET A 322 8.32 58.63 -7.21
CA MET A 322 8.60 57.20 -7.01
C MET A 322 8.57 56.41 -8.34
N THR A 323 7.84 56.87 -9.35
CA THR A 323 7.85 56.21 -10.66
C THR A 323 9.12 56.51 -11.44
N ASP A 324 9.66 57.73 -11.34
CA ASP A 324 10.95 58.07 -11.95
C ASP A 324 12.08 57.22 -11.34
N VAL A 325 12.08 57.05 -10.02
CA VAL A 325 12.95 56.12 -9.29
C VAL A 325 12.75 54.67 -9.76
N ALA A 326 11.50 54.20 -9.88
CA ALA A 326 11.21 52.84 -10.33
C ALA A 326 11.64 52.58 -11.78
N ILE A 327 11.53 53.58 -12.67
CA ILE A 327 12.06 53.51 -14.03
C ILE A 327 13.59 53.41 -13.97
N LEU A 328 14.28 54.32 -13.27
CA LEU A 328 15.75 54.36 -13.17
C LEU A 328 16.37 53.10 -12.55
N SER A 329 15.68 52.50 -11.58
CA SER A 329 16.05 51.22 -10.96
C SER A 329 15.92 50.07 -11.95
N ASN A 330 14.82 49.99 -12.70
CA ASN A 330 14.66 48.96 -13.73
C ASN A 330 15.61 49.18 -14.92
N CYS A 331 15.89 50.41 -15.36
CA CYS A 331 16.93 50.69 -16.35
C CYS A 331 18.30 50.14 -15.91
N ALA A 332 18.66 50.30 -14.63
CA ALA A 332 19.89 49.71 -14.09
C ALA A 332 19.88 48.17 -14.11
N ARG A 333 18.76 47.53 -13.76
CA ARG A 333 18.58 46.07 -13.81
C ARG A 333 18.66 45.48 -15.23
N PHE A 334 18.11 46.18 -16.23
CA PHE A 334 18.14 45.77 -17.63
C PHE A 334 19.38 46.27 -18.40
N ASN A 335 20.31 46.95 -17.72
CA ASN A 335 21.51 47.57 -18.31
C ASN A 335 21.20 48.52 -19.49
N ILE A 336 20.10 49.28 -19.38
CA ILE A 336 19.69 50.28 -20.38
C ILE A 336 20.18 51.66 -19.93
N PRO A 337 20.92 52.41 -20.77
CA PRO A 337 21.29 53.80 -20.50
C PRO A 337 20.07 54.66 -20.19
N ALA A 338 20.12 55.39 -19.06
CA ALA A 338 19.03 56.23 -18.59
C ALA A 338 19.54 57.62 -18.20
N PHE A 339 19.00 58.64 -18.86
CA PHE A 339 19.33 60.05 -18.61
C PHE A 339 18.26 60.70 -17.74
N ILE A 340 18.68 61.43 -16.71
CA ILE A 340 17.79 62.19 -15.82
C ILE A 340 17.77 63.64 -16.32
N VAL A 341 16.60 64.13 -16.75
CA VAL A 341 16.47 65.44 -17.39
C VAL A 341 15.42 66.27 -16.66
N ARG A 342 15.80 67.49 -16.25
CA ARG A 342 14.87 68.49 -15.70
C ARG A 342 14.47 69.48 -16.80
N SER A 343 13.20 69.46 -17.16
CA SER A 343 12.60 70.36 -18.16
C SER A 343 12.25 71.75 -17.58
N LYS A 344 11.82 72.66 -18.46
CA LYS A 344 11.26 73.98 -18.11
C LYS A 344 12.20 74.86 -17.28
N ALA A 345 13.52 74.71 -17.43
CA ALA A 345 14.50 75.47 -16.67
C ALA A 345 14.29 77.00 -16.79
N ASP A 346 13.90 77.47 -17.97
CA ASP A 346 13.57 78.87 -18.22
C ASP A 346 12.34 79.37 -17.44
N GLN A 347 11.37 78.51 -17.12
CA GLN A 347 10.19 78.86 -16.35
C GLN A 347 10.51 78.85 -14.86
N HIS A 348 11.26 77.86 -14.38
CA HIS A 348 11.68 77.80 -12.99
C HIS A 348 12.63 78.95 -12.62
N ILE A 349 13.62 79.28 -13.46
CA ILE A 349 14.51 80.44 -13.22
C ILE A 349 13.72 81.75 -13.17
N ARG A 350 12.69 81.93 -14.03
CA ARG A 350 11.80 83.10 -13.96
C ARG A 350 10.95 83.16 -12.70
N ASN A 351 10.56 82.01 -12.13
CA ASN A 351 9.85 81.97 -10.84
C ASN A 351 10.81 82.35 -9.70
N VAL A 352 12.01 81.78 -9.66
CA VAL A 352 13.04 82.10 -8.64
C VAL A 352 13.45 83.59 -8.71
N MET A 353 13.54 84.19 -9.91
CA MET A 353 13.77 85.64 -10.05
C MET A 353 12.65 86.47 -9.40
N ARG A 354 11.38 86.08 -9.58
CA ARG A 354 10.23 86.76 -8.96
C ARG A 354 10.21 86.59 -7.44
N GLU A 355 10.56 85.40 -6.94
CA GLU A 355 10.71 85.12 -5.51
C GLU A 355 11.85 85.94 -4.88
N MET A 356 12.89 86.29 -5.65
CA MET A 356 13.94 87.24 -5.24
C MET A 356 13.60 88.72 -5.53
N GLY A 357 12.33 89.05 -5.78
CA GLY A 357 11.86 90.44 -5.87
C GLY A 357 11.96 91.09 -7.25
N HIS A 358 12.11 90.32 -8.33
CA HIS A 358 11.91 90.84 -9.69
C HIS A 358 10.42 90.91 -10.03
N ASP A 359 9.78 92.04 -9.74
CA ASP A 359 8.47 92.35 -10.33
C ASP A 359 8.60 92.57 -11.84
N SER A 360 7.60 92.17 -12.62
CA SER A 360 7.64 92.24 -14.09
C SER A 360 7.24 93.60 -14.67
N ASP A 361 6.91 94.54 -13.79
CA ASP A 361 6.17 95.75 -14.10
C ASP A 361 7.07 97.00 -13.97
N ASP A 362 8.30 96.82 -13.46
CA ASP A 362 9.38 97.81 -13.42
C ASP A 362 10.11 97.89 -14.79
N GLU A 363 9.51 98.56 -15.78
CA GLU A 363 10.12 98.74 -17.11
C GLU A 363 11.44 99.57 -17.09
N ASP A 364 11.73 100.29 -16.00
CA ASP A 364 12.93 101.12 -15.80
C ASP A 364 14.15 100.35 -15.21
N GLY A 365 14.07 99.02 -15.06
CA GLY A 365 15.11 98.20 -14.42
C GLY A 365 16.46 98.17 -15.16
N ASP A 366 17.56 98.40 -14.43
CA ASP A 366 18.92 98.30 -14.99
C ASP A 366 19.22 96.89 -15.54
N LEU A 367 19.69 96.84 -16.79
CA LEU A 367 20.10 95.62 -17.49
C LEU A 367 21.22 94.87 -16.74
N GLY A 368 22.10 95.58 -16.04
CA GLY A 368 23.13 94.98 -15.18
C GLY A 368 22.54 94.23 -13.99
N SER A 369 21.57 94.85 -13.31
CA SER A 369 20.79 94.23 -12.22
C SER A 369 20.02 92.99 -12.70
N HIS A 370 19.29 93.08 -13.82
CA HIS A 370 18.54 91.93 -14.37
C HIS A 370 19.48 90.76 -14.71
N ASP A 371 20.60 90.97 -15.39
CA ASP A 371 21.53 89.88 -15.73
C ASP A 371 22.18 89.26 -14.48
N ARG A 372 22.46 90.07 -13.45
CA ARG A 372 22.93 89.58 -12.16
C ARG A 372 21.88 88.70 -11.47
N LEU A 373 20.64 89.17 -11.33
CA LEU A 373 19.53 88.41 -10.76
C LEU A 373 19.26 87.11 -11.55
N TYR A 374 19.34 87.15 -12.88
CA TYR A 374 19.23 85.97 -13.72
C TYR A 374 20.36 84.95 -13.45
N ARG A 375 21.60 85.40 -13.24
CA ARG A 375 22.74 84.53 -12.89
C ARG A 375 22.60 83.93 -11.48
N GLU A 376 22.21 84.72 -10.49
CA GLU A 376 22.01 84.27 -9.11
C GLU A 376 20.82 83.28 -9.03
N ALA A 377 19.69 83.57 -9.69
CA ALA A 377 18.53 82.67 -9.78
C ALA A 377 18.86 81.37 -10.52
N ARG A 378 19.62 81.45 -11.62
CA ARG A 378 20.13 80.29 -12.36
C ARG A 378 20.98 79.40 -11.46
N GLN A 379 21.91 79.96 -10.70
CA GLN A 379 22.81 79.18 -9.86
C GLN A 379 22.03 78.47 -8.74
N HIS A 380 21.18 79.20 -8.02
CA HIS A 380 20.29 78.63 -6.99
C HIS A 380 19.49 77.45 -7.53
N PHE A 381 18.82 77.63 -8.69
CA PHE A 381 18.01 76.58 -9.30
C PHE A 381 18.84 75.34 -9.74
N ILE A 382 20.08 75.53 -10.20
CA ILE A 382 20.97 74.43 -10.58
C ILE A 382 21.38 73.62 -9.35
N ASP A 383 21.84 74.30 -8.30
CA ASP A 383 22.35 73.65 -7.09
C ASP A 383 21.22 72.95 -6.32
N GLU A 384 20.09 73.64 -6.12
CA GLU A 384 18.85 73.08 -5.54
C GLU A 384 18.38 71.84 -6.32
N THR A 385 18.41 71.87 -7.67
CA THR A 385 18.03 70.71 -8.48
C THR A 385 18.97 69.52 -8.22
N ARG A 386 20.28 69.76 -8.20
CA ARG A 386 21.30 68.72 -8.12
C ARG A 386 21.34 68.10 -6.71
N GLU A 387 21.22 68.90 -5.66
CA GLU A 387 21.11 68.43 -4.28
C GLU A 387 19.83 67.60 -4.07
N ASN A 388 18.66 68.11 -4.48
CA ASN A 388 17.40 67.38 -4.36
C ASN A 388 17.44 66.03 -5.08
N ILE A 389 17.94 65.95 -6.33
CA ILE A 389 18.01 64.67 -7.04
C ILE A 389 19.04 63.74 -6.38
N LYS A 390 20.21 64.24 -5.97
CA LYS A 390 21.22 63.42 -5.29
C LYS A 390 20.64 62.77 -4.03
N SER A 391 19.99 63.54 -3.16
CA SER A 391 19.35 62.99 -1.95
C SER A 391 18.25 61.97 -2.30
N ASN A 392 17.50 62.17 -3.39
CA ASN A 392 16.51 61.19 -3.84
C ASN A 392 17.12 59.91 -4.44
N LEU A 393 18.29 59.99 -5.11
CA LEU A 393 19.02 58.82 -5.59
C LEU A 393 19.65 58.03 -4.44
N GLU A 394 20.22 58.72 -3.45
CA GLU A 394 20.76 58.13 -2.22
C GLU A 394 19.65 57.42 -1.42
N ASN A 395 18.50 58.08 -1.20
CA ASN A 395 17.32 57.47 -0.57
C ASN A 395 16.76 56.27 -1.36
N ALA A 396 16.94 56.25 -2.68
CA ALA A 396 16.57 55.13 -3.54
C ALA A 396 17.65 54.02 -3.63
N ASN A 397 18.79 54.20 -2.96
CA ASN A 397 19.97 53.33 -3.02
C ASN A 397 20.45 53.08 -4.47
N LEU A 398 20.32 54.09 -5.34
CA LEU A 398 20.77 54.07 -6.75
C LEU A 398 22.17 54.69 -6.89
N PRO A 399 22.95 54.30 -7.92
CA PRO A 399 24.20 54.97 -8.22
C PRO A 399 23.94 56.43 -8.63
N ASP A 400 24.84 57.32 -8.22
CA ASP A 400 24.82 58.74 -8.59
C ASP A 400 24.89 58.92 -10.12
N ARG A 401 24.15 59.90 -10.64
CA ARG A 401 23.95 60.15 -12.08
C ARG A 401 23.80 61.65 -12.33
N PRO A 402 24.45 62.20 -13.38
CA PRO A 402 24.27 63.60 -13.73
C PRO A 402 22.82 63.91 -14.12
N VAL A 403 22.35 65.06 -13.64
CA VAL A 403 21.05 65.63 -13.97
C VAL A 403 21.25 66.75 -14.98
N TYR A 404 20.66 66.60 -16.16
CA TYR A 404 20.76 67.57 -17.24
C TYR A 404 19.57 68.54 -17.15
N ILE A 405 19.85 69.80 -16.84
CA ILE A 405 18.88 70.87 -16.69
C ILE A 405 18.73 71.58 -18.05
N VAL A 406 17.50 71.62 -18.60
CA VAL A 406 17.27 72.05 -19.99
C VAL A 406 16.04 72.95 -20.18
N SER A 407 16.14 73.85 -21.16
CA SER A 407 15.00 74.49 -21.81
C SER A 407 14.83 74.00 -23.25
N ASN A 408 13.58 73.73 -23.65
CA ASN A 408 13.24 73.24 -24.99
C ASN A 408 13.64 74.24 -26.08
N ASP A 409 13.53 75.55 -25.83
CA ASP A 409 13.90 76.59 -26.79
C ASP A 409 15.42 76.67 -27.00
N THR A 410 16.21 76.34 -25.97
CA THR A 410 17.68 76.22 -26.07
C THR A 410 18.06 75.00 -26.91
N ILE A 411 17.48 73.82 -26.63
CA ILE A 411 17.71 72.60 -27.43
C ILE A 411 17.34 72.84 -28.90
N LEU A 412 16.15 73.39 -29.14
CA LEU A 412 15.68 73.74 -30.49
C LEU A 412 16.65 74.69 -31.20
N SER A 413 17.21 75.67 -30.50
CA SER A 413 18.19 76.60 -31.05
C SER A 413 19.49 75.89 -31.44
N ILE A 414 20.01 75.00 -30.59
CA ILE A 414 21.23 74.22 -30.85
C ILE A 414 21.04 73.28 -32.04
N VAL A 415 19.92 72.54 -32.09
CA VAL A 415 19.59 71.62 -33.19
C VAL A 415 19.40 72.38 -34.52
N GLN A 416 18.89 73.61 -34.47
CA GLN A 416 18.83 74.52 -35.62
C GLN A 416 20.15 75.27 -35.92
N GLY A 417 21.28 74.85 -35.35
CA GLY A 417 22.61 75.39 -35.63
C GLY A 417 22.87 76.82 -35.10
N LYS A 418 22.06 77.30 -34.16
CA LYS A 418 22.17 78.66 -33.58
C LYS A 418 22.94 78.59 -32.26
N ALA A 419 23.84 79.54 -32.05
CA ALA A 419 24.62 79.64 -30.82
C ALA A 419 23.68 79.86 -29.60
N PRO A 420 23.69 78.98 -28.58
CA PRO A 420 22.80 79.10 -27.44
C PRO A 420 23.26 80.21 -26.49
N ARG A 421 22.42 81.24 -26.28
CA ARG A 421 22.74 82.37 -25.39
C ARG A 421 22.56 82.06 -23.89
N LYS A 422 21.82 81.01 -23.55
CA LYS A 422 21.39 80.71 -22.17
C LYS A 422 21.51 79.21 -21.81
N ALA A 423 22.44 78.48 -22.44
CA ALA A 423 22.65 77.07 -22.15
C ALA A 423 23.08 76.81 -20.70
N ILE A 424 22.52 75.74 -20.15
CA ILE A 424 22.90 75.10 -18.90
C ILE A 424 23.56 73.76 -19.29
N ASP A 425 22.82 72.66 -19.35
CA ASP A 425 23.36 71.33 -19.64
C ASP A 425 22.94 70.81 -21.03
N GLU A 426 22.23 71.60 -21.86
CA GLU A 426 21.69 71.14 -23.16
C GLU A 426 22.76 70.62 -24.12
N VAL A 427 23.92 71.27 -24.16
CA VAL A 427 25.04 70.89 -25.04
C VAL A 427 25.66 69.56 -24.60
N GLU A 428 25.75 69.34 -23.28
CA GLU A 428 26.27 68.09 -22.72
C GLU A 428 25.28 66.95 -22.91
N LEU A 429 23.98 67.19 -22.68
CA LEU A 429 22.93 66.21 -22.93
C LEU A 429 22.93 65.75 -24.38
N LEU A 430 22.97 66.69 -25.34
CA LEU A 430 23.03 66.35 -26.77
C LEU A 430 24.29 65.54 -27.10
N ARG A 431 25.47 65.99 -26.65
CA ARG A 431 26.75 65.28 -26.83
C ARG A 431 26.67 63.85 -26.30
N ASP A 432 26.17 63.68 -25.09
CA ASP A 432 26.18 62.38 -24.39
C ASP A 432 25.10 61.43 -24.95
N LEU A 433 23.94 61.94 -25.36
CA LEU A 433 22.94 61.17 -26.13
C LEU A 433 23.52 60.70 -27.47
N PHE A 434 24.17 61.57 -28.25
CA PHE A 434 24.80 61.16 -29.52
C PHE A 434 25.93 60.15 -29.29
N ASN A 435 26.75 60.32 -28.25
CA ASN A 435 27.80 59.36 -27.87
C ASN A 435 27.24 57.96 -27.61
N GLN A 436 26.08 57.82 -26.94
CA GLN A 436 25.44 56.49 -26.76
C GLN A 436 25.05 55.85 -28.10
N THR A 437 24.60 56.63 -29.09
CA THR A 437 24.30 56.11 -30.44
C THR A 437 25.56 55.64 -31.16
N LEU A 438 26.71 56.27 -30.91
CA LEU A 438 28.00 55.90 -31.50
C LEU A 438 28.59 54.64 -30.84
N VAL A 439 28.59 54.56 -29.51
CA VAL A 439 29.11 53.41 -28.75
C VAL A 439 28.41 52.11 -29.13
N ARG A 440 27.08 52.14 -29.34
CA ARG A 440 26.36 50.96 -29.84
C ARG A 440 26.67 50.62 -31.31
N ARG A 441 26.94 51.61 -32.17
CA ARG A 441 27.34 51.33 -33.57
C ARG A 441 28.70 50.65 -33.64
N SER A 442 29.69 51.08 -32.86
CA SER A 442 30.99 50.40 -32.77
C SER A 442 30.87 49.00 -32.16
N GLY A 443 30.04 48.83 -31.13
CA GLY A 443 29.77 47.51 -30.53
C GLY A 443 29.10 46.53 -31.49
N ALA A 444 28.09 46.98 -32.23
CA ALA A 444 27.41 46.18 -33.27
C ALA A 444 28.35 45.84 -34.43
N SER A 445 29.18 46.81 -34.87
CA SER A 445 30.19 46.58 -35.90
C SER A 445 31.19 45.49 -35.46
N ALA A 446 31.71 45.58 -34.23
CA ALA A 446 32.68 44.60 -33.70
C ALA A 446 32.10 43.18 -33.66
N ALA A 447 30.85 43.02 -33.19
CA ALA A 447 30.15 41.74 -33.17
C ALA A 447 29.91 41.16 -34.57
N SER A 448 29.62 42.02 -35.57
CA SER A 448 29.41 41.59 -36.96
C SER A 448 30.70 41.13 -37.67
N THR A 449 31.88 41.49 -37.14
CA THR A 449 33.19 41.05 -37.63
C THR A 449 33.75 39.82 -36.91
N SER A 450 33.01 39.24 -35.95
CA SER A 450 33.44 38.07 -35.17
C SER A 450 32.47 36.88 -35.29
N SER A 451 31.90 36.68 -36.48
CA SER A 451 30.97 35.59 -36.84
C SER A 451 31.41 34.94 -38.16
#